data_AF-A0A418GJQ3-F1
#
_entry.id   AF-A0A418GJQ3-F1
#
_cell.length_a   1.000
_cell.length_b   1.000
_cell.length_c   1.000
_cell.angle_alpha   90.00
_cell.angle_beta   90.00
_cell.angle_gamma   90.00
#
_symmetry.space_group_name_H-M   'P 1'
#
loop_
_entity.id
_entity.type
_entity.pdbx_description
1 polymer ?
#
loop_
_entity_poly.entity_id
_entity_poly.type
_entity_poly.pdbx_seq_one_letter_code
_entity_poly.pdbx_strand_id
1 'polypeptide(L)'
;YFLADSWFSSGDLSKAEYWAQKAADSGDADACALLAQIKITNPVSLDYPQAKVLAEKAAQAGSKEGEVTLAHILVNTQAGKPDYPKAISLLENASED
;
A
#
# COMPACT_ATOMS: atom_id res chain seq x y z
N TYR A 1 1.93 0.96 13.34
CA TYR A 1 0.76 1.18 12.48
C TYR A 1 -0.20 2.30 12.93
N PHE A 2 -1.00 2.15 13.99
CA PHE A 2 -2.16 3.02 14.30
C PHE A 2 -1.94 4.54 14.29
N LEU A 3 -0.77 5.01 14.75
CA LEU A 3 -0.45 6.44 14.70
C LEU A 3 -0.35 6.96 13.25
N ALA A 4 0.25 6.17 12.36
CA ALA A 4 0.36 6.50 10.95
C ALA A 4 -1.02 6.54 10.29
N ASP A 5 -1.86 5.55 10.57
CA ASP A 5 -3.23 5.47 10.07
C ASP A 5 -4.10 6.65 10.54
N SER A 6 -3.95 7.06 11.81
CA SER A 6 -4.64 8.24 12.34
C SER A 6 -4.25 9.52 11.60
N TRP A 7 -2.96 9.72 11.31
CA TRP A 7 -2.49 10.87 10.53
C TRP A 7 -2.92 10.81 9.07
N PHE A 8 -2.97 9.60 8.49
CA PHE A 8 -3.45 9.39 7.13
C PHE A 8 -4.92 9.79 7.03
N SER A 9 -5.75 9.30 7.96
CA SER A 9 -7.18 9.62 8.05
C SER A 9 -7.44 11.11 8.32
N SER A 10 -6.54 11.79 9.04
CA SER A 10 -6.64 13.24 9.25
C SER A 10 -6.11 14.08 8.08
N GLY A 11 -5.56 13.45 7.02
CA GLY A 11 -5.00 14.12 5.84
C GLY A 11 -3.58 14.67 6.01
N ASP A 12 -2.90 14.42 7.14
CA ASP A 12 -1.49 14.82 7.32
C ASP A 12 -0.59 13.74 6.73
N LEU A 13 -0.51 13.71 5.40
CA LEU A 13 0.20 12.66 4.66
C LEU A 13 1.71 12.63 4.97
N SER A 14 2.30 13.76 5.33
CA SER A 14 3.72 13.83 5.71
C SER A 14 3.98 13.10 7.04
N LYS A 15 3.14 13.32 8.06
CA LYS A 15 3.25 12.56 9.32
C LYS A 15 2.85 11.11 9.13
N ALA A 16 1.83 10.83 8.32
CA ALA A 16 1.42 9.48 7.99
C ALA A 16 2.60 8.71 7.38
N GLU A 17 3.29 9.28 6.38
CA GLU A 17 4.43 8.67 5.71
C GLU A 17 5.57 8.37 6.70
N TYR A 18 5.90 9.34 7.54
CA TYR A 18 6.95 9.18 8.55
C TYR A 18 6.67 8.03 9.51
N TRP A 19 5.45 7.93 10.04
CA TRP A 19 5.08 6.90 11.00
C TRP A 19 4.84 5.55 10.33
N ALA A 20 4.32 5.53 9.10
CA ALA A 20 4.16 4.31 8.30
C ALA A 20 5.53 3.71 8.00
N GLN A 21 6.50 4.52 7.57
CA GLN A 21 7.87 4.07 7.32
C GLN A 21 8.49 3.42 8.56
N LYS A 22 8.42 4.07 9.72
CA LYS A 22 8.96 3.50 10.97
C LYS A 22 8.34 2.15 11.34
N ALA A 23 7.03 2.00 11.17
CA ALA A 23 6.35 0.75 11.46
C ALA A 23 6.69 -0.33 10.42
N ALA A 24 6.73 0.02 9.13
CA ALA A 24 7.14 -0.86 8.03
C ALA A 24 8.58 -1.37 8.21
N ASP A 25 9.49 -0.51 8.67
CA ASP A 25 10.88 -0.86 9.01
C ASP A 25 10.96 -1.86 10.17
N SER A 26 9.93 -1.89 11.03
CA SER A 26 9.80 -2.84 12.14
C SER A 26 9.13 -4.17 11.71
N GLY A 27 8.81 -4.33 10.43
CA GLY A 27 8.21 -5.55 9.87
C GLY A 27 6.68 -5.59 9.90
N ASP A 28 6.02 -4.48 10.23
CA ASP A 28 4.56 -4.36 10.25
C ASP A 28 4.00 -4.37 8.80
N ALA A 29 3.24 -5.41 8.46
CA ALA A 29 2.73 -5.64 7.12
C ALA A 29 1.69 -4.58 6.70
N ASP A 30 0.79 -4.22 7.61
CA ASP A 30 -0.24 -3.20 7.35
C ASP A 30 0.38 -1.81 7.25
N ALA A 31 1.48 -1.55 7.97
CA ALA A 31 2.26 -0.34 7.77
C ALA A 31 2.94 -0.29 6.39
N CYS A 32 3.39 -1.44 5.86
CA CYS A 32 3.89 -1.51 4.48
C CYS A 32 2.76 -1.20 3.47
N ALA A 33 1.54 -1.71 3.72
CA ALA A 33 0.38 -1.42 2.89
C ALA A 33 0.00 0.07 2.93
N LEU A 34 -0.05 0.67 4.13
CA LEU A 34 -0.33 2.09 4.31
C LEU A 34 0.74 2.97 3.64
N LEU A 35 2.02 2.61 3.77
CA LEU A 35 3.09 3.33 3.08
C LEU A 35 2.94 3.24 1.56
N ALA A 36 2.57 2.08 1.01
CA ALA A 36 2.26 1.94 -0.41
C ALA A 36 1.08 2.83 -0.84
N GLN A 37 0.01 2.87 -0.03
CA GLN A 37 -1.15 3.71 -0.27
C GLN A 37 -0.80 5.21 -0.27
N ILE A 38 0.11 5.63 0.62
CA ILE A 38 0.64 7.00 0.64
C ILE A 38 1.43 7.31 -0.63
N LYS A 39 2.27 6.37 -1.10
CA LYS A 39 3.06 6.53 -2.33
C LYS A 39 2.22 6.65 -3.62
N ILE A 40 0.92 6.36 -3.58
CA ILE A 40 0.01 6.60 -4.71
C ILE A 40 -1.01 7.72 -4.48
N THR A 41 -0.99 8.36 -3.31
CA THR A 41 -1.96 9.43 -2.94
C THR A 41 -1.30 10.75 -2.59
N ASN A 42 -0.10 10.75 -1.99
CA ASN A 42 0.62 11.96 -1.62
C ASN A 42 1.32 12.55 -2.86
N PRO A 43 0.89 13.72 -3.39
CA PRO A 43 1.50 14.30 -4.59
C PRO A 43 2.96 14.70 -4.39
N VAL A 44 3.38 14.95 -3.15
CA VAL A 44 4.74 15.37 -2.81
C VAL A 44 5.74 14.22 -2.89
N SER A 45 5.29 12.98 -2.64
CA SER A 45 6.12 11.78 -2.58
C SER A 45 5.59 10.64 -3.45
N LEU A 46 4.81 10.98 -4.47
CA LEU A 46 4.18 10.05 -5.39
C LEU A 46 5.22 9.17 -6.10
N ASP A 47 5.11 7.86 -5.94
CA ASP A 47 6.01 6.87 -6.53
C ASP A 47 5.30 5.51 -6.66
N TYR A 48 4.64 5.32 -7.81
CA TYR A 48 3.92 4.06 -8.11
C TYR A 48 4.82 2.82 -8.16
N PRO A 49 6.02 2.86 -8.80
CA PRO A 49 6.95 1.74 -8.74
C PRO A 49 7.33 1.33 -7.31
N GLN A 50 7.65 2.30 -6.44
CA GLN A 50 7.94 2.00 -5.04
C GLN A 50 6.71 1.49 -4.30
N ALA A 51 5.53 2.08 -4.54
CA ALA A 51 4.27 1.62 -3.97
C ALA A 51 4.00 0.15 -4.30
N LYS A 52 4.27 -0.27 -5.55
CA LYS A 52 4.10 -1.66 -5.99
C LYS A 52 4.95 -2.62 -5.16
N VAL A 53 6.22 -2.30 -4.96
CA VAL A 53 7.15 -3.13 -4.16
C VAL A 53 6.69 -3.23 -2.71
N LEU A 54 6.24 -2.12 -2.13
CA LEU A 54 5.73 -2.08 -0.75
C LEU A 54 4.43 -2.89 -0.58
N ALA A 55 3.51 -2.77 -1.53
CA ALA A 55 2.24 -3.52 -1.51
C ALA A 55 2.46 -5.02 -1.76
N GLU A 56 3.40 -5.40 -2.65
CA GLU A 56 3.81 -6.79 -2.82
C GLU A 56 4.40 -7.38 -1.54
N LYS A 57 5.24 -6.62 -0.83
CA LYS A 57 5.79 -7.02 0.48
C LYS A 57 4.67 -7.19 1.52
N ALA A 58 3.71 -6.27 1.57
CA ALA A 58 2.59 -6.33 2.51
C ALA A 58 1.69 -7.54 2.25
N ALA A 59 1.31 -7.79 0.98
CA ALA A 59 0.51 -8.93 0.57
C ALA A 59 1.23 -10.26 0.89
N GLN A 60 2.53 -10.37 0.59
CA GLN A 60 3.34 -11.56 0.93
C GLN A 60 3.43 -11.82 2.44
N ALA A 61 3.31 -10.77 3.25
CA ALA A 61 3.29 -10.87 4.71
C ALA A 61 1.87 -11.07 5.29
N GLY A 62 0.85 -11.27 4.44
CA GLY A 62 -0.52 -11.56 4.84
C GLY A 62 -1.41 -10.36 5.15
N SER A 63 -1.00 -9.14 4.76
CA SER A 63 -1.84 -7.94 4.91
C SER A 63 -2.92 -7.91 3.83
N LYS A 64 -4.20 -7.96 4.24
CA LYS A 64 -5.35 -7.82 3.34
C LYS A 64 -5.37 -6.43 2.68
N GLU A 65 -5.04 -5.39 3.43
CA GLU A 65 -4.85 -4.03 2.95
C GLU A 65 -3.74 -3.96 1.90
N GLY A 66 -2.68 -4.76 2.07
CA GLY A 66 -1.61 -4.94 1.11
C GLY A 66 -2.08 -5.52 -0.22
N GLU A 67 -2.92 -6.57 -0.19
CA GLU A 67 -3.51 -7.18 -1.38
C GLU A 67 -4.41 -6.20 -2.14
N VAL A 68 -5.30 -5.50 -1.44
CA VAL A 68 -6.19 -4.50 -2.03
C VAL A 68 -5.40 -3.35 -2.64
N THR A 69 -4.38 -2.85 -1.93
CA THR A 69 -3.52 -1.77 -2.42
C THR A 69 -2.73 -2.21 -3.64
N LEU A 70 -2.19 -3.44 -3.64
CA LEU A 70 -1.49 -4.00 -4.80
C LEU A 70 -2.40 -4.13 -6.01
N ALA A 71 -3.64 -4.62 -5.82
CA ALA A 71 -4.61 -4.72 -6.91
C ALA A 71 -4.89 -3.34 -7.54
N HIS A 72 -5.07 -2.30 -6.73
CA HIS A 72 -5.26 -0.93 -7.20
C HIS A 72 -4.04 -0.41 -7.98
N ILE A 73 -2.82 -0.73 -7.53
CA ILE A 73 -1.59 -0.33 -8.21
C ILE A 73 -1.43 -1.06 -9.55
N LEU A 74 -1.77 -2.35 -9.62
CA LEU A 74 -1.59 -3.19 -10.82
C LEU A 74 -2.49 -2.80 -12.00
N VAL A 75 -3.56 -2.06 -11.77
CA VAL A 75 -4.42 -1.54 -12.86
C VAL A 75 -3.99 -0.15 -13.33
N ASN A 76 -2.99 0.46 -12.68
CA ASN A 76 -2.49 1.79 -12.99
C ASN A 76 -1.23 1.73 -13.87
N THR A 77 -1.23 2.47 -14.98
CA THR A 77 -0.11 2.51 -15.93
C THR A 77 1.15 3.19 -15.39
N GLN A 78 1.03 4.01 -14.33
CA GLN A 78 2.18 4.64 -13.67
C GLN A 78 3.03 3.61 -12.91
N ALA A 79 2.46 2.45 -12.56
CA ALA A 79 3.18 1.34 -11.91
C ALA A 79 3.83 0.37 -12.93
N GLY A 80 3.82 0.71 -14.21
CA GLY A 80 4.30 -0.12 -15.32
C GLY A 80 3.16 -0.70 -16.15
N LYS A 81 3.41 -1.83 -16.84
CA LYS A 81 2.37 -2.51 -17.62
C LYS A 81 1.31 -3.06 -16.66
N PRO A 82 0.02 -2.71 -16.84
CA PRO A 82 -1.05 -3.22 -16.01
C PRO A 82 -1.17 -4.75 -16.04
N ASP A 83 -1.55 -5.33 -14.90
CA ASP A 83 -1.81 -6.76 -14.71
C ASP A 83 -3.19 -6.96 -14.08
N TYR A 84 -4.23 -6.84 -14.92
CA TYR A 84 -5.62 -6.99 -14.51
C TYR A 84 -5.94 -8.40 -13.94
N PRO A 85 -5.48 -9.52 -14.54
CA PRO A 85 -5.73 -10.84 -13.99
C PRO A 85 -5.20 -10.99 -12.56
N LYS A 86 -3.97 -10.52 -12.29
CA LYS A 86 -3.41 -10.57 -10.94
C LYS A 86 -4.18 -9.66 -9.98
N ALA A 87 -4.60 -8.47 -10.42
CA ALA A 87 -5.40 -7.57 -9.59
C ALA A 87 -6.75 -8.20 -9.18
N ILE A 88 -7.44 -8.88 -10.09
CA ILE A 88 -8.71 -9.57 -9.79
C ILE A 88 -8.47 -10.68 -8.76
N SER A 89 -7.47 -11.54 -8.97
CA SER A 89 -7.16 -12.63 -8.04
C SER A 89 -6.82 -12.13 -6.63
N LEU A 90 -6.09 -11.01 -6.51
CA LEU A 90 -5.81 -10.39 -5.22
C LEU A 90 -7.08 -9.89 -4.51
N LEU A 91 -8.03 -9.32 -5.26
CA LEU A 91 -9.30 -8.83 -4.70
C LEU A 91 -10.21 -9.98 -4.28
N GLU A 92 -10.24 -11.08 -5.06
CA GLU A 92 -10.96 -12.30 -4.71
C GLU A 92 -10.42 -12.87 -3.39
N ASN A 93 -9.10 -13.06 -3.29
CA ASN A 93 -8.45 -13.55 -2.07
C ASN A 93 -8.71 -12.64 -0.86
N ALA A 94 -8.61 -11.32 -1.02
CA ALA A 94 -8.86 -10.37 0.07
C ALA A 94 -10.32 -10.41 0.58
N SER A 95 -11.26 -10.80 -0.29
CA SER A 95 -12.70 -10.91 0.01
C SER A 95 -13.11 -12.26 0.60
N GLU A 96 -12.23 -13.25 0.56
CA GLU A 96 -12.42 -14.55 1.22
C GLU A 96 -11.90 -14.44 2.67
N ASP A 97 -12.74 -14.82 3.64
CA ASP A 97 -12.47 -14.85 5.09
C ASP A 97 -12.37 -16.29 5.60
#